data_AF-A0A1I8MA18-F1
#
_entry.id   AF-A0A1I8MA18-F1
#
_cell.length_a   1.000
_cell.length_b   1.000
_cell.length_c   1.000
_cell.angle_alpha   90.00
_cell.angle_beta   90.00
_cell.angle_gamma   90.00
#
_symmetry.space_group_name_H-M   'P 1'
#
loop_
_entity.id
_entity.type
_entity.pdbx_description
1 polymer ?
#
loop_
_entity_poly.entity_id
_entity_poly.type
_entity_poly.pdbx_seq_one_letter_code
_entity_poly.pdbx_strand_id
1 'polypeptide(L)'
;MLDIFRGLKNLIKVSHVKTDSPVFRLHYSITVMILMSFSLIITTRQYVGNPIDCVHTKDIPEDVLNTYCWIHSTYALKSYFHKKQGVSVPYPGIGNSDGDLHEKKHYKYYQWVCFCLFFQ
;
A
#
# COMPACT_ATOMS: atom_id res chain seq x y z
N MET A 1 2.31 4.07 -19.09
CA MET A 1 0.92 3.60 -18.83
C MET A 1 0.27 2.91 -20.02
N LEU A 2 0.12 3.55 -21.18
CA LEU A 2 -0.56 2.95 -22.33
C LEU A 2 0.06 1.61 -22.77
N ASP A 3 1.38 1.44 -22.68
CA ASP A 3 2.03 0.16 -22.99
C ASP A 3 1.72 -0.97 -22.00
N ILE A 4 1.54 -0.64 -20.72
CA ILE A 4 1.18 -1.61 -19.68
C ILE A 4 -0.27 -2.07 -19.88
N PHE A 5 -1.18 -1.11 -20.07
CA PHE A 5 -2.58 -1.42 -20.40
C PHE A 5 -2.72 -2.13 -21.76
N ARG A 6 -1.83 -1.85 -22.72
CA ARG A 6 -1.73 -2.57 -24.00
C ARG A 6 -1.23 -4.00 -23.83
N GLY A 7 -0.30 -4.24 -22.91
CA GLY A 7 0.11 -5.59 -22.49
C GLY A 7 -1.05 -6.36 -21.85
N LEU A 8 -1.83 -5.71 -20.98
CA LEU A 8 -3.02 -6.30 -20.36
C LEU A 8 -4.13 -6.58 -21.39
N LYS A 9 -4.26 -5.75 -22.44
CA LYS A 9 -5.24 -5.96 -23.52
C LYS A 9 -5.05 -7.30 -24.25
N ASN A 10 -3.82 -7.81 -24.34
CA ASN A 10 -3.56 -9.13 -24.92
C ASN A 10 -4.09 -10.28 -24.05
N LEU A 11 -4.22 -10.08 -22.72
CA LEU A 11 -4.88 -11.02 -21.81
C LEU A 11 -6.41 -11.04 -21.98
N ILE A 12 -6.99 -10.02 -22.66
CA ILE A 12 -8.42 -9.91 -22.99
C ILE A 12 -8.76 -10.70 -24.28
N LYS A 13 -7.89 -11.61 -24.73
CA LYS A 13 -8.23 -12.42 -25.90
C LYS A 13 -9.29 -13.46 -25.51
N VAL A 14 -10.54 -13.08 -25.70
CA VAL A 14 -11.71 -13.94 -25.51
C VAL A 14 -11.61 -15.09 -26.50
N SER A 15 -11.49 -16.31 -25.99
CA SER A 15 -11.57 -17.52 -26.81
C SER A 15 -12.93 -17.56 -27.52
N HIS A 16 -12.91 -17.90 -28.81
CA HIS A 16 -14.11 -18.01 -29.66
C HIS A 16 -15.01 -19.18 -29.22
N VAL A 17 -14.42 -20.22 -28.62
CA VAL A 17 -15.16 -21.38 -28.10
C VAL A 17 -15.56 -21.09 -26.64
N LYS A 18 -16.87 -21.03 -26.38
CA LYS A 18 -17.43 -20.81 -25.05
C LYS A 18 -17.95 -22.13 -24.49
N THR A 19 -17.18 -22.75 -23.61
CA THR A 19 -17.59 -23.96 -22.88
C THR A 19 -18.11 -23.66 -21.47
N ASP A 20 -17.90 -22.44 -20.94
CA ASP A 20 -18.14 -22.11 -19.53
C ASP A 20 -19.28 -21.10 -19.29
N SER A 21 -19.84 -21.13 -18.08
CA SER A 21 -20.83 -20.18 -17.57
C SER A 21 -20.28 -18.73 -17.54
N PRO A 22 -21.10 -17.70 -17.83
CA PRO A 22 -20.67 -16.30 -17.81
C PRO A 22 -20.10 -15.86 -16.45
N VAL A 23 -20.57 -16.45 -15.35
CA VAL A 23 -20.07 -16.16 -14.00
C VAL A 23 -18.61 -16.58 -13.84
N PHE A 24 -18.27 -17.81 -14.26
CA PHE A 24 -16.88 -18.28 -14.21
C PHE A 24 -15.97 -17.44 -15.09
N ARG A 25 -16.48 -17.01 -16.26
CA ARG A 25 -15.76 -16.13 -17.17
C ARG A 25 -15.48 -14.74 -16.60
N LEU A 26 -16.39 -14.20 -15.79
CA LEU A 26 -16.15 -12.96 -15.07
C LEU A 26 -15.02 -13.14 -14.03
N HIS A 27 -15.03 -14.24 -13.29
CA HIS A 27 -14.01 -14.50 -12.27
C HIS A 27 -12.60 -14.70 -12.82
N TYR A 28 -12.39 -15.57 -13.81
CA TYR A 28 -11.01 -15.83 -14.30
C TYR A 28 -10.47 -14.72 -15.21
N SER A 29 -11.33 -13.94 -15.87
CA SER A 29 -10.91 -12.91 -16.82
C SER A 29 -10.90 -11.51 -16.19
N ILE A 30 -12.02 -11.08 -15.61
CA ILE A 30 -12.17 -9.70 -15.14
C ILE A 30 -11.50 -9.52 -13.79
N THR A 31 -11.74 -10.41 -12.83
CA THR A 31 -11.17 -10.28 -11.48
C THR A 31 -9.64 -10.34 -11.51
N VAL A 32 -9.06 -11.27 -12.28
CA VAL A 32 -7.60 -11.38 -12.45
C VAL A 32 -7.01 -10.11 -13.05
N MET A 33 -7.66 -9.51 -14.06
CA MET A 33 -7.19 -8.24 -14.62
C MET A 33 -7.24 -7.09 -13.62
N ILE A 34 -8.30 -7.00 -12.83
CA ILE A 34 -8.45 -5.96 -11.80
C ILE A 34 -7.32 -6.10 -10.77
N LEU A 35 -7.09 -7.31 -10.25
CA LEU A 35 -6.03 -7.59 -9.28
C LEU A 35 -4.64 -7.26 -9.84
N MET A 36 -4.35 -7.72 -11.07
CA MET A 36 -3.08 -7.43 -11.75
C MET A 36 -2.89 -5.93 -11.95
N SER A 37 -3.94 -5.20 -12.34
CA SER A 37 -3.87 -3.74 -12.54
C SER A 37 -3.57 -2.99 -11.24
N PHE A 38 -4.24 -3.36 -10.14
CA PHE A 38 -3.99 -2.73 -8.84
C PHE A 38 -2.60 -3.06 -8.28
N SER A 39 -2.14 -4.30 -8.45
CA SER A 39 -0.76 -4.67 -8.11
C SER A 39 0.25 -3.80 -8.85
N LEU A 40 0.02 -3.54 -10.13
CA LEU A 40 0.92 -2.75 -10.97
C LEU A 40 0.90 -1.27 -10.58
N ILE A 41 -0.28 -0.71 -10.34
CA ILE A 41 -0.46 0.68 -9.89
C ILE A 41 0.28 0.92 -8.56
N ILE A 42 0.13 0.02 -7.58
CA ILE A 42 0.76 0.16 -6.26
C ILE A 42 2.29 0.02 -6.36
N THR A 43 2.82 -0.77 -7.29
CA THR A 43 4.27 -0.91 -7.50
C THR A 43 4.88 0.35 -8.13
N THR A 44 4.12 1.06 -8.97
CA THR A 44 4.65 2.20 -9.72
C THR A 44 4.74 3.48 -8.88
N ARG A 45 5.95 3.81 -8.43
CA ARG A 45 6.24 5.08 -7.72
C ARG A 45 6.00 6.34 -8.57
N GLN A 46 6.08 6.21 -9.89
CA GLN A 46 5.88 7.33 -10.83
C GLN A 46 4.43 7.88 -10.87
N TYR A 47 3.44 7.15 -10.34
CA TYR A 47 2.03 7.58 -10.34
C TYR A 47 1.48 7.86 -8.95
N VAL A 48 1.95 7.14 -7.93
CA VAL A 48 1.47 7.26 -6.54
C VAL A 48 2.37 8.19 -5.71
N GLY A 49 3.55 8.55 -6.22
CA GLY A 49 4.52 9.37 -5.50
C GLY A 49 5.33 8.57 -4.47
N ASN A 50 5.76 9.25 -3.42
CA ASN A 50 6.51 8.64 -2.32
C ASN A 50 5.58 7.80 -1.44
N PRO A 51 5.98 6.59 -1.02
CA PRO A 51 5.13 5.73 -0.19
C PRO A 51 4.92 6.26 1.23
N ILE A 52 5.82 7.12 1.70
CA ILE A 52 5.75 7.82 2.99
C ILE A 52 6.65 9.06 2.93
N ASP A 53 6.18 10.16 3.49
CA ASP A 53 6.97 11.35 3.73
C ASP A 53 7.16 11.54 5.24
N CYS A 54 8.41 11.56 5.68
CA CYS A 54 8.82 11.73 7.06
C CYS A 54 9.26 13.18 7.32
N VAL A 55 8.95 13.69 8.51
CA VAL A 55 9.46 14.99 8.96
C VAL A 55 10.97 14.87 9.14
N HIS A 56 11.73 15.64 8.37
CA HIS A 56 13.19 15.60 8.37
C HIS A 56 13.79 16.84 9.05
N THR A 57 14.99 16.69 9.60
CA THR A 57 15.84 17.79 10.05
C THR A 57 16.80 18.15 8.90
N LYS A 58 17.29 19.40 8.85
CA LYS A 58 18.10 19.95 7.74
C LYS A 58 19.40 19.17 7.44
N ASP A 59 19.84 18.29 8.32
CA ASP A 59 21.12 17.59 8.24
C ASP A 59 21.08 16.28 7.41
N ILE A 60 19.90 15.76 7.05
CA ILE A 60 19.74 14.46 6.37
C ILE A 60 18.88 14.61 5.10
N PRO A 61 19.29 14.03 3.95
CA PRO A 61 18.49 14.04 2.73
C PRO A 61 17.17 13.28 2.92
N GLU A 62 16.08 13.88 2.43
CA GLU A 62 14.69 13.41 2.59
C GLU A 62 14.49 11.98 2.07
N ASP A 63 15.07 11.64 0.91
CA ASP A 63 14.93 10.30 0.30
C ASP A 63 15.47 9.17 1.19
N VAL A 64 16.56 9.43 1.92
CA VAL A 64 17.17 8.45 2.81
C VAL A 64 16.30 8.24 4.04
N LEU A 65 15.80 9.33 4.63
CA LEU A 65 14.91 9.25 5.79
C LEU A 65 13.58 8.56 5.43
N ASN A 66 12.99 8.91 4.30
CA ASN A 66 11.76 8.29 3.80
C ASN A 66 11.96 6.79 3.55
N THR A 67 13.09 6.40 2.97
CA THR A 67 13.42 4.98 2.76
C THR A 67 13.63 4.24 4.08
N TYR A 68 14.31 4.87 5.05
CA TYR A 68 14.49 4.31 6.38
C TYR A 68 13.15 4.12 7.11
N CYS A 69 12.30 5.15 7.13
CA CYS A 69 10.95 5.08 7.68
C CYS A 69 10.11 3.97 7.04
N TRP A 70 10.20 3.82 5.72
CA TRP A 70 9.48 2.80 4.97
C TRP A 70 9.93 1.38 5.33
N ILE A 71 11.25 1.14 5.42
CA ILE A 71 11.81 -0.19 5.72
C ILE A 71 11.61 -0.57 7.19
N HIS A 72 11.91 0.36 8.11
CA HIS A 72 11.91 0.10 9.55
C HIS A 72 10.50 0.01 10.15
N SER A 73 9.46 0.29 9.35
CA SER A 73 8.04 0.31 9.72
C SER A 73 7.69 1.37 10.77
N THR A 74 6.49 1.96 10.64
CA THR A 74 5.98 2.93 11.59
C THR A 74 5.15 2.26 12.68
N TYR A 75 5.04 2.90 13.84
CA TYR A 75 4.17 2.47 14.92
C TYR A 75 3.23 3.61 15.32
N ALA A 76 2.02 3.26 15.76
CA ALA A 76 1.11 4.17 16.44
C ALA A 76 0.87 3.70 17.87
N LEU A 77 0.62 4.64 18.78
CA LEU A 77 0.36 4.36 20.18
C LEU A 77 -1.15 4.25 20.43
N LYS A 78 -1.60 3.10 20.93
CA LYS A 78 -3.03 2.83 21.18
C LYS A 78 -3.65 3.81 22.17
N SER A 79 -2.92 4.14 23.24
CA SER A 79 -3.34 5.07 24.29
C SER A 79 -3.51 6.52 23.79
N TYR A 80 -2.86 6.89 22.67
CA TYR A 80 -2.87 8.24 22.10
C TYR A 80 -4.03 8.48 21.12
N PHE A 81 -4.84 7.46 20.80
CA PHE A 81 -6.05 7.64 19.97
C PHE A 81 -7.20 8.30 20.74
N HIS A 82 -7.26 8.13 22.06
CA HIS A 82 -8.32 8.71 22.90
C HIS A 82 -7.96 10.09 23.46
N LYS A 83 -6.73 10.57 23.19
CA LYS A 83 -6.23 11.87 23.66
C LYS A 83 -6.76 13.01 22.78
N LYS A 84 -6.99 14.18 23.38
CA LYS A 84 -7.50 15.35 22.64
C LYS A 84 -6.43 15.90 21.70
N GLN A 85 -6.77 15.94 20.41
CA GLN A 85 -5.95 16.51 19.34
C GLN A 85 -5.74 18.02 19.59
N GLY A 86 -4.51 18.51 19.35
CA GLY A 86 -4.16 19.92 19.45
C GLY A 86 -3.79 20.42 20.85
N VAL A 87 -4.00 19.61 21.89
CA VAL A 87 -3.56 19.93 23.28
C VAL A 87 -2.53 18.93 23.76
N SER A 88 -2.85 17.64 23.67
CA SER A 88 -2.02 16.55 24.22
C SER A 88 -1.28 15.74 23.15
N VAL A 89 -1.76 15.76 21.91
CA VAL A 89 -1.17 15.04 20.78
C VAL A 89 -1.33 15.86 19.48
N PRO A 90 -0.32 15.89 18.60
CA PRO A 90 -0.42 16.56 17.30
C PRO A 90 -1.41 15.84 16.37
N TYR A 91 -1.45 14.50 16.44
CA TYR A 91 -2.36 13.66 15.67
C TYR A 91 -2.70 12.39 16.47
N PRO A 92 -3.91 11.81 16.31
CA PRO A 92 -4.30 10.59 17.03
C PRO A 92 -3.29 9.45 16.79
N GLY A 93 -2.79 8.87 17.86
CA GLY A 93 -1.84 7.74 17.78
C GLY A 93 -0.37 8.13 17.55
N ILE A 94 -0.05 9.42 17.40
CA ILE A 94 1.34 9.92 17.28
C ILE A 94 1.78 10.52 18.62
N GLY A 95 2.92 10.06 19.14
CA GLY A 95 3.51 10.58 20.36
C GLY A 95 4.79 9.85 20.75
N ASN A 96 5.48 10.39 21.74
CA ASN A 96 6.65 9.73 22.33
C ASN A 96 6.16 8.55 23.17
N SER A 97 6.71 7.37 22.90
CA SER A 97 6.45 6.19 23.72
C SER A 97 7.26 6.28 25.01
N ASP A 98 6.61 6.10 26.16
CA ASP A 98 7.26 5.97 27.48
C ASP A 98 8.01 4.63 27.65
N GLY A 99 8.41 3.98 26.56
CA GLY A 99 9.15 2.72 26.57
C GLY A 99 8.29 1.45 26.61
N ASP A 100 6.98 1.55 26.85
CA ASP A 100 6.09 0.38 26.84
C ASP A 100 5.90 -0.17 25.41
N LEU A 101 6.27 -1.44 25.22
CA LEU A 101 6.14 -2.18 23.97
C LEU A 101 4.68 -2.56 23.68
N HIS A 102 3.85 -2.75 24.71
CA HIS A 102 2.46 -3.20 24.54
C HIS A 102 1.54 -2.11 23.97
N GLU A 103 1.90 -0.84 24.13
CA GLU A 103 1.15 0.29 23.57
C GLU A 103 1.41 0.52 22.07
N LYS A 104 2.49 -0.05 21.52
CA LYS A 104 2.91 0.14 20.13
C LYS A 104 2.17 -0.80 19.18
N LYS A 105 1.42 -0.23 18.25
CA LYS A 105 0.83 -0.94 17.11
C LYS A 105 1.67 -0.68 15.86
N HIS A 106 2.36 -1.70 15.37
CA HIS A 106 3.20 -1.62 14.18
C HIS A 106 2.41 -1.82 12.88
N TYR A 107 2.72 -1.02 11.86
CA TYR A 107 2.11 -1.08 10.53
C TYR A 107 3.11 -1.56 9.49
N LYS A 108 3.17 -2.89 9.28
CA LYS A 108 4.07 -3.54 8.30
C LYS A 108 3.37 -4.00 7.03
N TYR A 109 2.04 -4.00 7.00
CA TYR A 109 1.28 -4.63 5.91
C TYR A 109 1.43 -3.91 4.58
N TYR A 110 1.70 -2.60 4.57
CA TYR A 110 1.81 -1.80 3.34
C TYR A 110 2.84 -2.33 2.35
N GLN A 111 3.95 -2.91 2.85
CA GLN A 111 4.98 -3.53 2.02
C GLN A 111 4.48 -4.79 1.29
N TRP A 112 3.49 -5.48 1.86
CA TRP A 112 3.03 -6.79 1.40
C TRP A 112 1.77 -6.73 0.52
N VAL A 113 1.02 -5.61 0.55
CA VAL A 113 -0.23 -5.46 -0.22
C VAL A 113 -0.03 -5.79 -1.69
N CYS A 114 1.05 -5.31 -2.30
CA CYS A 114 1.34 -5.60 -3.70
C CYS A 114 1.51 -7.10 -3.97
N PHE A 115 2.25 -7.81 -3.11
CA PHE A 115 2.46 -9.25 -3.25
C PHE A 115 1.17 -10.02 -3.02
N CYS A 116 0.36 -9.64 -2.02
CA CYS A 116 -0.94 -10.26 -1.77
C CYS A 116 -1.89 -10.11 -2.96
N LEU A 117 -1.94 -8.94 -3.59
CA LEU A 117 -2.77 -8.71 -4.78
C LEU A 117 -2.27 -9.47 -6.00
N PHE A 118 -0.97 -9.70 -6.11
CA PHE A 118 -0.37 -10.45 -7.21
C PHE A 118 -0.58 -11.97 -7.10
N PHE A 119 -0.52 -12.52 -5.88
CA PHE A 119 -0.64 -13.97 -5.64
C PHE A 119 -2.08 -14.49 -5.49
N GLN A 120 -3.07 -13.60 -5.35
CA GLN A 120 -4.49 -13.94 -5.23
C GLN A 120 -5.08 -14.42 -6.57
#